data_AF-C5KXB2-F1
#
_entry.id   AF-C5KXB2-F1
#
_cell.length_a   1.000
_cell.length_b   1.000
_cell.length_c   1.000
_cell.angle_alpha   90.00
_cell.angle_beta   90.00
_cell.angle_gamma   90.00
#
_symmetry.space_group_name_H-M   'P 1'
#
loop_
_entity.id
_entity.type
_entity.pdbx_description
1 polymer ?
#
loop_
_entity_poly.entity_id
_entity_poly.type
_entity_poly.pdbx_seq_one_letter_code
_entity_poly.pdbx_strand_id
1 'polypeptide(L)'
;MFITSAVQSLAYLAIVPDHGVFGVDPPNIQRNLFPHRNGQAGPKPYTYSGLLAAVAKFDKFCNEAHGNLDLDTACKKELSINFAHFTQETGENSGWGPAPRWRQGLYFTHEIGCTAVACPKVKAIMAEYVFGDKYKLLKDADSLLTAEDGMLAFASAIWFLMTPQPPKPAIYDIVVGKLQPTARDKAGGRYPGFGETTLIINGALECSNPNDARAVSRIDFYKNFTSFFNVATGDHLSCGGMKAF
;
A
#
# COMPACT_ATOMS: atom_id res chain seq x y z
N MET A 1 -10.78 19.51 22.55
CA MET A 1 -9.37 19.94 22.38
C MET A 1 -8.63 18.77 21.79
N PHE A 2 -8.58 18.69 20.46
CA PHE A 2 -8.05 17.56 19.70
C PHE A 2 -6.64 17.92 19.21
N ILE A 3 -5.61 17.52 19.96
CA ILE A 3 -4.21 17.49 19.48
C ILE A 3 -3.70 16.05 19.57
N THR A 4 -4.56 15.06 19.31
CA THR A 4 -4.25 13.64 19.61
C THR A 4 -4.26 12.69 18.40
N SER A 5 -4.82 13.01 17.23
CA SER A 5 -4.93 12.00 16.16
C SER A 5 -3.64 11.73 15.39
N ALA A 6 -2.97 12.76 14.84
CA ALA A 6 -1.76 12.56 14.03
C ALA A 6 -0.55 12.09 14.86
N VAL A 7 -0.41 12.58 16.09
CA VAL A 7 0.66 12.16 17.01
C VAL A 7 0.47 10.70 17.44
N GLN A 8 -0.77 10.25 17.60
CA GLN A 8 -1.06 8.88 18.01
C GLN A 8 -0.79 7.88 16.87
N SER A 9 -1.18 8.17 15.62
CA SER A 9 -0.78 7.35 14.46
C SER A 9 0.74 7.27 14.30
N LEU A 10 1.44 8.40 14.43
CA LEU A 10 2.91 8.45 14.33
C LEU A 10 3.62 7.73 15.48
N ALA A 11 3.12 7.86 16.71
CA ALA A 11 3.62 7.12 17.86
C ALA A 11 3.38 5.62 17.69
N TYR A 12 2.20 5.22 17.20
CA TYR A 12 1.88 3.82 16.92
C TYR A 12 2.77 3.24 15.81
N LEU A 13 3.02 3.98 14.74
CA LEU A 13 3.96 3.62 13.66
C LEU A 13 5.43 3.70 14.06
N ALA A 14 5.76 4.36 15.16
CA ALA A 14 7.10 4.29 15.75
C ALA A 14 7.26 3.05 16.65
N ILE A 15 6.15 2.47 17.15
CA ILE A 15 6.14 1.39 18.16
C ILE A 15 5.80 0.02 17.54
N VAL A 16 4.74 -0.07 16.74
CA VAL A 16 4.23 -1.32 16.12
C VAL A 16 5.18 -1.86 15.05
N PRO A 17 5.77 -1.01 14.21
CA PRO A 17 6.83 -1.41 13.31
C PRO A 17 8.17 -1.09 13.99
N ASP A 18 8.64 -1.99 14.86
CA ASP A 18 9.94 -1.90 15.54
C ASP A 18 11.05 -1.45 14.56
N HIS A 19 11.44 -0.17 14.56
CA HIS A 19 12.50 0.54 13.77
C HIS A 19 12.91 0.01 12.37
N GLY A 20 12.15 -0.90 11.76
CA GLY A 20 12.63 -1.90 10.80
C GLY A 20 11.86 -1.94 9.49
N VAL A 21 10.75 -1.19 9.40
CA VAL A 21 10.02 -1.04 8.13
C VAL A 21 10.91 -0.39 7.07
N PHE A 22 11.77 0.54 7.48
CA PHE A 22 12.66 1.29 6.59
C PHE A 22 13.97 1.70 7.27
N GLY A 23 14.40 0.94 8.29
CA GLY A 23 15.48 1.28 9.22
C GLY A 23 16.62 2.11 8.62
N VAL A 24 17.03 3.13 9.38
CA VAL A 24 18.03 4.15 9.03
C VAL A 24 19.41 3.52 8.86
N ASP A 25 19.67 2.80 7.77
CA ASP A 25 20.95 2.11 7.46
C ASP A 25 21.94 1.94 8.65
N PRO A 26 21.69 1.03 9.63
CA PRO A 26 22.75 0.52 10.49
C PRO A 26 22.93 -0.99 10.22
N PRO A 27 24.05 -1.61 10.61
CA PRO A 27 24.62 -2.81 9.99
C PRO A 27 23.81 -4.12 10.08
N ASN A 28 22.61 -4.11 10.65
CA ASN A 28 21.78 -5.31 10.77
C ASN A 28 20.80 -5.45 9.60
N ILE A 29 21.34 -5.93 8.48
CA ILE A 29 20.64 -6.37 7.25
C ILE A 29 19.37 -7.21 7.53
N GLN A 30 19.30 -7.90 8.68
CA GLN A 30 18.22 -8.84 9.01
C GLN A 30 16.84 -8.17 9.24
N ARG A 31 16.77 -6.92 9.73
CA ARG A 31 15.48 -6.25 10.05
C ARG A 31 14.92 -5.32 8.97
N ASN A 32 15.64 -5.05 7.88
CA ASN A 32 15.13 -4.16 6.83
C ASN A 32 14.02 -4.84 6.03
N LEU A 33 12.77 -4.42 6.18
CA LEU A 33 11.62 -5.04 5.50
C LEU A 33 11.75 -5.01 3.98
N PHE A 34 12.34 -3.94 3.42
CA PHE A 34 12.54 -3.74 1.99
C PHE A 34 14.03 -3.52 1.64
N PRO A 35 14.86 -4.58 1.64
CA PRO A 35 16.30 -4.49 1.36
C PRO A 35 16.63 -4.04 -0.06
N HIS A 36 15.73 -4.26 -1.04
CA HIS A 36 15.95 -3.88 -2.44
C HIS A 36 15.32 -2.52 -2.79
N ARG A 37 14.75 -1.82 -1.79
CA ARG A 37 14.13 -0.51 -1.98
C ARG A 37 15.11 0.46 -2.64
N ASN A 38 14.61 1.25 -3.59
CA ASN A 38 15.41 2.17 -4.39
C ASN A 38 16.59 1.48 -5.11
N GLY A 39 16.44 0.23 -5.55
CA GLY A 39 17.52 -0.51 -6.22
C GLY A 39 17.92 0.03 -7.60
N GLN A 40 17.07 0.83 -8.25
CA GLN A 40 17.38 1.49 -9.53
C GLN A 40 18.51 2.52 -9.40
N ALA A 41 19.28 2.72 -10.47
CA ALA A 41 20.23 3.83 -10.55
C ALA A 41 19.52 5.19 -10.43
N GLY A 42 20.22 6.19 -9.88
CA GLY A 42 19.66 7.53 -9.67
C GLY A 42 19.09 7.75 -8.27
N PRO A 43 18.14 8.69 -8.11
CA PRO A 43 17.64 9.11 -6.82
C PRO A 43 16.98 7.99 -6.00
N LYS A 44 16.95 8.18 -4.68
CA LYS A 44 16.47 7.18 -3.70
C LYS A 44 15.26 7.71 -2.92
N PRO A 45 14.10 7.90 -3.58
CA PRO A 45 12.98 8.67 -3.00
C PRO A 45 12.28 7.96 -1.83
N TYR A 46 12.21 6.62 -1.84
CA TYR A 46 11.53 5.89 -0.78
C TYR A 46 12.37 5.90 0.50
N THR A 47 11.94 6.68 1.48
CA THR A 47 12.61 6.84 2.78
C THR A 47 11.61 6.60 3.91
N TYR A 48 12.12 6.23 5.08
CA TYR A 48 11.27 6.06 6.27
C TYR A 48 10.55 7.35 6.64
N SER A 49 11.29 8.45 6.67
CA SER A 49 10.76 9.78 6.95
C SER A 49 9.71 10.20 5.92
N GLY A 50 9.90 9.83 4.64
CA GLY A 50 8.91 10.04 3.60
C GLY A 50 7.61 9.27 3.85
N LEU A 51 7.68 8.00 4.27
CA LEU A 51 6.49 7.25 4.69
C LEU A 51 5.81 7.93 5.89
N LEU A 52 6.57 8.25 6.95
CA LEU A 52 5.98 8.85 8.16
C LEU A 52 5.32 10.20 7.84
N ALA A 53 5.95 11.03 7.01
CA ALA A 53 5.38 12.30 6.56
C ALA A 53 4.10 12.09 5.72
N ALA A 54 4.05 11.04 4.90
CA ALA A 54 2.86 10.67 4.15
C ALA A 54 1.74 10.22 5.07
N VAL A 55 2.01 9.30 6.00
CA VAL A 55 1.01 8.79 6.95
C VAL A 55 0.47 9.91 7.84
N ALA A 56 1.30 10.88 8.23
CA ALA A 56 0.85 12.03 9.01
C ALA A 56 -0.25 12.87 8.33
N LYS A 57 -0.48 12.69 7.02
CA LYS A 57 -1.58 13.32 6.28
C LYS A 57 -2.92 12.59 6.43
N PHE A 58 -2.93 11.36 6.92
CA PHE A 58 -4.11 10.50 7.03
C PHE A 58 -4.31 10.12 8.51
N ASP A 59 -5.06 10.95 9.24
CA ASP A 59 -5.33 10.83 10.69
C ASP A 59 -5.98 9.51 11.11
N LYS A 60 -6.61 8.83 10.17
CA LYS A 60 -7.27 7.53 10.31
C LYS A 60 -6.36 6.33 10.10
N PHE A 61 -5.26 6.49 9.39
CA PHE A 61 -4.32 5.41 9.12
C PHE A 61 -3.76 4.87 10.45
N CYS A 62 -3.88 3.56 10.67
CA CYS A 62 -3.53 2.89 11.91
C CYS A 62 -4.21 3.45 13.18
N ASN A 63 -5.39 4.09 13.04
CA ASN A 63 -6.06 4.79 14.15
C ASN A 63 -7.59 4.60 14.15
N GLU A 64 -8.09 3.56 13.50
CA GLU A 64 -9.51 3.18 13.52
C GLU A 64 -9.65 1.65 13.47
N ALA A 65 -10.64 1.13 14.18
CA ALA A 65 -11.08 -0.25 14.09
C ALA A 65 -12.58 -0.32 14.42
N HIS A 66 -13.29 -1.26 13.82
CA HIS A 66 -14.74 -1.43 13.98
C HIS A 66 -15.12 -2.86 14.38
N GLY A 67 -16.29 -2.99 14.99
CA GLY A 67 -16.80 -4.27 15.47
C GLY A 67 -15.94 -4.85 16.58
N ASN A 68 -15.52 -6.11 16.42
CA ASN A 68 -14.68 -6.83 17.39
C ASN A 68 -13.18 -6.77 17.06
N LEU A 69 -12.78 -5.97 16.06
CA LEU A 69 -11.38 -5.82 15.68
C LEU A 69 -10.71 -4.83 16.63
N ASP A 70 -9.62 -5.23 17.27
CA ASP A 70 -8.81 -4.31 18.07
C ASP A 70 -7.89 -3.46 17.17
N LEU A 71 -7.46 -2.31 17.70
CA LEU A 71 -6.70 -1.32 16.94
C LEU A 71 -5.32 -1.82 16.50
N ASP A 72 -4.66 -2.65 17.31
CA ASP A 72 -3.34 -3.20 16.98
C ASP A 72 -3.43 -4.15 15.79
N THR A 73 -4.40 -5.08 15.86
CA THR A 73 -4.69 -6.00 14.77
C THR A 73 -5.12 -5.26 13.51
N ALA A 74 -5.95 -4.23 13.62
CA ALA A 74 -6.38 -3.40 12.48
C ALA A 74 -5.19 -2.73 11.80
N CYS A 75 -4.33 -2.05 12.55
CA CYS A 75 -3.15 -1.37 12.01
C CYS A 75 -2.15 -2.35 11.37
N LYS A 76 -1.88 -3.50 12.02
CA LYS A 76 -0.99 -4.53 11.46
C LYS A 76 -1.54 -5.13 10.17
N LYS A 77 -2.86 -5.33 10.07
CA LYS A 77 -3.53 -5.74 8.83
C LYS A 77 -3.44 -4.65 7.76
N GLU A 78 -3.65 -3.39 8.13
CA GLU A 78 -3.53 -2.24 7.23
C GLU A 78 -2.13 -2.17 6.62
N LEU A 79 -1.08 -2.25 7.45
CA LEU A 79 0.31 -2.31 7.00
C LEU A 79 0.57 -3.51 6.09
N SER A 80 0.06 -4.69 6.46
CA SER A 80 0.22 -5.90 5.65
C SER A 80 -0.39 -5.77 4.26
N ILE A 81 -1.57 -5.16 4.16
CA ILE A 81 -2.27 -4.93 2.88
C ILE A 81 -1.53 -3.90 2.03
N ASN A 82 -1.16 -2.77 2.64
CA ASN A 82 -0.36 -1.72 1.99
C ASN A 82 0.92 -2.32 1.39
N PHE A 83 1.72 -3.01 2.22
CA PHE A 83 3.01 -3.54 1.82
C PHE A 83 2.91 -4.67 0.80
N ALA A 84 1.91 -5.54 0.90
CA ALA A 84 1.66 -6.56 -0.11
C ALA A 84 1.39 -5.93 -1.49
N HIS A 85 0.52 -4.92 -1.53
CA HIS A 85 0.20 -4.23 -2.78
C HIS A 85 1.38 -3.38 -3.28
N PHE A 86 2.10 -2.66 -2.41
CA PHE A 86 3.30 -1.94 -2.83
C PHE A 86 4.33 -2.89 -3.44
N THR A 87 4.52 -4.07 -2.86
CA THR A 87 5.43 -5.07 -3.40
C THR A 87 5.01 -5.57 -4.78
N GLN A 88 3.71 -5.80 -4.99
CA GLN A 88 3.21 -6.19 -6.31
C GLN A 88 3.39 -5.08 -7.36
N GLU A 89 3.10 -3.83 -7.01
CA GLU A 89 3.12 -2.70 -7.97
C GLU A 89 4.53 -2.19 -8.26
N THR A 90 5.45 -2.26 -7.30
CA THR A 90 6.75 -1.58 -7.38
C THR A 90 7.95 -2.50 -7.13
N GLY A 91 7.70 -3.78 -6.90
CA GLY A 91 8.75 -4.72 -6.54
C GLY A 91 9.63 -5.12 -7.70
N GLU A 92 10.89 -5.45 -7.40
CA GLU A 92 11.82 -6.03 -8.37
C GLU A 92 11.29 -7.36 -8.91
N ASN A 93 10.60 -8.13 -8.05
CA ASN A 93 10.03 -9.44 -8.35
C ASN A 93 11.03 -10.44 -8.97
N SER A 94 12.30 -10.27 -8.63
CA SER A 94 13.40 -11.14 -9.04
C SER A 94 13.29 -12.50 -8.35
N GLY A 95 13.44 -13.56 -9.13
CA GLY A 95 13.62 -14.93 -8.60
C GLY A 95 15.04 -15.21 -8.12
N TRP A 96 15.94 -14.23 -8.20
CA TRP A 96 17.37 -14.38 -7.93
C TRP A 96 17.79 -13.60 -6.69
N GLY A 97 18.80 -14.11 -5.99
CA GLY A 97 19.38 -13.48 -4.81
C GLY A 97 18.79 -13.95 -3.48
N PRO A 98 19.30 -13.43 -2.35
CA PRO A 98 18.95 -13.92 -1.02
C PRO A 98 17.64 -13.35 -0.47
N ALA A 99 17.14 -12.24 -1.00
CA ALA A 99 15.91 -11.62 -0.53
C ALA A 99 14.70 -12.27 -1.21
N PRO A 100 13.71 -12.80 -0.44
CA PRO A 100 12.49 -13.35 -1.02
C PRO A 100 11.64 -12.25 -1.68
N ARG A 101 10.88 -12.60 -2.72
CA ARG A 101 10.07 -11.63 -3.51
C ARG A 101 9.20 -10.71 -2.68
N TRP A 102 8.61 -11.21 -1.58
CA TRP A 102 7.75 -10.40 -0.70
C TRP A 102 8.49 -9.24 0.00
N ARG A 103 9.83 -9.27 0.06
CA ARG A 103 10.68 -8.19 0.58
C ARG A 103 11.27 -7.29 -0.51
N GLN A 104 10.95 -7.53 -1.78
CA GLN A 104 11.57 -6.79 -2.89
C GLN A 104 10.76 -5.57 -3.34
N GLY A 105 9.78 -5.13 -2.54
CA GLY A 105 8.95 -3.96 -2.84
C GLY A 105 9.73 -2.64 -2.88
N LEU A 106 9.11 -1.61 -3.47
CA LEU A 106 9.64 -0.24 -3.55
C LEU A 106 10.96 -0.14 -4.32
N TYR A 107 11.15 -1.03 -5.29
CA TYR A 107 12.31 -1.05 -6.18
C TYR A 107 12.14 -0.03 -7.32
N PHE A 108 11.00 -0.08 -8.01
CA PHE A 108 10.64 0.80 -9.11
C PHE A 108 9.94 2.07 -8.60
N THR A 109 10.34 3.21 -9.15
CA THR A 109 9.82 4.55 -8.79
C THR A 109 8.84 5.12 -9.83
N HIS A 110 8.69 4.43 -10.95
CA HIS A 110 7.84 4.78 -12.07
C HIS A 110 7.44 3.50 -12.81
N GLU A 111 6.35 3.58 -13.57
CA GLU A 111 5.88 2.46 -14.38
C GLU A 111 6.86 2.16 -15.51
N ILE A 112 7.23 0.89 -15.65
CA ILE A 112 8.16 0.43 -16.68
C ILE A 112 7.50 0.56 -18.04
N GLY A 113 8.13 1.30 -18.96
CA GLY A 113 7.59 1.52 -20.32
C GLY A 113 6.71 2.77 -20.47
N CYS A 114 6.53 3.54 -19.41
CA CYS A 114 5.82 4.83 -19.46
C CYS A 114 6.80 6.00 -19.61
N THR A 115 6.56 6.86 -20.59
CA THR A 115 7.26 8.14 -20.74
C THR A 115 6.55 9.24 -19.94
N ALA A 116 7.23 10.36 -19.66
CA ALA A 116 6.69 11.52 -18.94
C ALA A 116 5.33 12.03 -19.48
N VAL A 117 5.00 11.77 -20.75
CA VAL A 117 3.76 12.19 -21.41
C VAL A 117 2.59 11.22 -21.16
N ALA A 118 2.86 9.93 -20.89
CA ALA A 118 1.83 8.90 -20.85
C ALA A 118 1.18 8.70 -19.46
N CYS A 119 1.88 9.03 -18.36
CA CYS A 119 1.38 8.81 -16.99
C CYS A 119 1.22 10.08 -16.10
N PRO A 120 0.33 11.05 -16.45
CA PRO A 120 0.19 12.28 -15.66
C PRO A 120 -0.90 12.27 -14.58
N LYS A 121 -1.70 11.20 -14.42
CA LYS A 121 -2.99 11.33 -13.72
C LYS A 121 -2.94 11.26 -12.18
N VAL A 122 -2.25 10.29 -11.58
CA VAL A 122 -2.30 10.11 -10.11
C VAL A 122 -1.43 11.12 -9.36
N LYS A 123 -0.25 11.42 -9.91
CA LYS A 123 0.71 12.38 -9.31
C LYS A 123 0.10 13.79 -9.21
N ALA A 124 -0.54 14.27 -10.26
CA ALA A 124 -1.12 15.61 -10.29
C ALA A 124 -2.24 15.79 -9.25
N ILE A 125 -3.13 14.80 -9.10
CA ILE A 125 -4.24 14.84 -8.14
C ILE A 125 -3.71 14.92 -6.70
N MET A 126 -2.64 14.16 -6.39
CA MET A 126 -2.09 14.16 -5.04
C MET A 126 -1.20 15.36 -4.74
N ALA A 127 -0.53 15.93 -5.74
CA ALA A 127 0.13 17.21 -5.59
C ALA A 127 -0.88 18.32 -5.24
N GLU A 128 -2.06 18.31 -5.88
CA GLU A 128 -3.16 19.22 -5.55
C GLU A 128 -3.70 18.98 -4.15
N TYR A 129 -3.96 17.72 -3.79
CA TYR A 129 -4.47 17.38 -2.45
C TYR A 129 -3.49 17.77 -1.33
N VAL A 130 -2.19 17.54 -1.52
CA VAL A 130 -1.17 17.75 -0.48
C VAL A 130 -0.69 19.21 -0.43
N PHE A 131 -0.63 19.92 -1.56
CA PHE A 131 -0.03 21.26 -1.65
C PHE A 131 -0.93 22.33 -2.26
N GLY A 132 -2.10 21.98 -2.78
CA GLY A 132 -2.95 22.90 -3.55
C GLY A 132 -2.41 23.22 -4.95
N ASP A 133 -1.37 22.52 -5.42
CA ASP A 133 -0.76 22.74 -6.75
C ASP A 133 -0.58 21.42 -7.51
N LYS A 134 -1.50 21.15 -8.45
CA LYS A 134 -1.46 19.97 -9.32
C LYS A 134 -0.24 19.89 -10.24
N TYR A 135 0.43 21.02 -10.50
CA TYR A 135 1.60 21.09 -11.37
C TYR A 135 2.91 20.89 -10.62
N LYS A 136 2.88 20.87 -9.28
CA LYS A 136 4.09 20.68 -8.46
C LYS A 136 4.79 19.35 -8.73
N LEU A 137 4.05 18.32 -9.16
CA LEU A 137 4.58 17.02 -9.61
C LEU A 137 4.60 16.82 -11.14
N LEU A 138 4.19 17.84 -11.91
CA LEU A 138 4.19 17.81 -13.39
C LEU A 138 5.30 18.67 -14.00
N LYS A 139 5.85 19.63 -13.24
CA LYS A 139 7.04 20.38 -13.62
C LYS A 139 8.23 19.44 -13.44
N ASP A 140 8.74 18.95 -14.57
CA ASP A 140 9.78 17.93 -14.66
C ASP A 140 9.45 16.58 -14.00
N ALA A 141 8.57 15.79 -14.63
CA ALA A 141 8.36 14.39 -14.25
C ALA A 141 9.66 13.54 -14.28
N ASP A 142 10.71 14.02 -14.97
CA ASP A 142 12.03 13.40 -15.12
C ASP A 142 13.14 14.06 -14.28
N SER A 143 12.95 15.28 -13.73
CA SER A 143 14.00 15.94 -12.95
C SER A 143 13.87 15.57 -11.47
N LEU A 144 14.66 14.55 -11.11
CA LEU A 144 15.06 14.17 -9.76
C LEU A 144 13.89 13.83 -8.82
N LEU A 145 13.55 12.54 -8.74
CA LEU A 145 12.76 11.95 -7.65
C LEU A 145 13.40 12.27 -6.28
N THR A 146 12.96 13.34 -5.65
CA THR A 146 13.42 13.81 -4.35
C THR A 146 12.78 13.00 -3.21
N ALA A 147 13.22 13.25 -1.97
CA ALA A 147 12.53 12.73 -0.79
C ALA A 147 11.07 13.23 -0.69
N GLU A 148 10.78 14.43 -1.23
CA GLU A 148 9.42 14.97 -1.33
C GLU A 148 8.58 14.13 -2.32
N ASP A 149 9.15 13.71 -3.45
CA ASP A 149 8.47 12.82 -4.40
C ASP A 149 8.20 11.43 -3.82
N GLY A 150 9.12 10.91 -3.00
CA GLY A 150 8.90 9.64 -2.29
C GLY A 150 7.78 9.72 -1.25
N MET A 151 7.74 10.80 -0.48
CA MET A 151 6.62 11.08 0.43
C MET A 151 5.30 11.20 -0.33
N LEU A 152 5.28 11.87 -1.48
CA LEU A 152 4.08 11.99 -2.30
C LEU A 152 3.65 10.68 -2.93
N ALA A 153 4.60 9.84 -3.35
CA ALA A 153 4.32 8.49 -3.82
C ALA A 153 3.62 7.68 -2.73
N PHE A 154 4.14 7.67 -1.49
CA PHE A 154 3.48 7.03 -0.36
C PHE A 154 2.10 7.64 -0.08
N ALA A 155 2.00 8.97 -0.04
CA ALA A 155 0.74 9.65 0.24
C ALA A 155 -0.32 9.31 -0.81
N SER A 156 0.08 9.21 -2.09
CA SER A 156 -0.82 8.85 -3.17
C SER A 156 -1.33 7.41 -3.07
N ALA A 157 -0.45 6.48 -2.67
CA ALA A 157 -0.83 5.11 -2.48
C ALA A 157 -1.79 4.96 -1.28
N ILE A 158 -1.50 5.64 -0.17
CA ILE A 158 -2.39 5.67 1.00
C ILE A 158 -3.74 6.30 0.64
N TRP A 159 -3.75 7.45 -0.04
CA TRP A 159 -5.00 8.08 -0.49
C TRP A 159 -5.85 7.15 -1.35
N PHE A 160 -5.25 6.41 -2.27
CA PHE A 160 -5.97 5.43 -3.09
C PHE A 160 -6.65 4.36 -2.23
N LEU A 161 -5.97 3.89 -1.18
CA LEU A 161 -6.51 2.88 -0.27
C LEU A 161 -7.63 3.43 0.63
N MET A 162 -7.52 4.71 1.03
CA MET A 162 -8.45 5.39 1.93
C MET A 162 -9.70 5.95 1.22
N THR A 163 -9.64 6.16 -0.10
CA THR A 163 -10.67 6.90 -0.83
C THR A 163 -11.57 5.97 -1.65
N PRO A 164 -12.89 5.94 -1.41
CA PRO A 164 -13.81 5.16 -2.23
C PRO A 164 -13.87 5.72 -3.65
N GLN A 165 -13.97 4.83 -4.63
CA GLN A 165 -14.15 5.17 -6.05
C GLN A 165 -15.40 4.47 -6.56
N PRO A 166 -16.61 5.00 -6.29
CA PRO A 166 -17.87 4.32 -6.61
C PRO A 166 -17.90 3.79 -8.05
N PRO A 167 -18.28 2.52 -8.28
CA PRO A 167 -18.89 1.58 -7.31
C PRO A 167 -17.91 0.86 -6.35
N LYS A 168 -16.61 1.09 -6.43
CA LYS A 168 -15.61 0.46 -5.55
C LYS A 168 -15.63 1.12 -4.15
N PRO A 169 -15.69 0.34 -3.06
CA PRO A 169 -15.51 0.88 -1.72
C PRO A 169 -14.04 1.29 -1.51
N ALA A 170 -13.76 1.99 -0.40
CA ALA A 170 -12.39 2.19 0.03
C ALA A 170 -11.81 0.84 0.50
N ILE A 171 -10.56 0.53 0.15
CA ILE A 171 -9.86 -0.63 0.71
C ILE A 171 -9.80 -0.52 2.23
N TYR A 172 -9.60 0.70 2.74
CA TYR A 172 -9.60 1.01 4.15
C TYR A 172 -10.83 0.49 4.90
N ASP A 173 -12.04 0.66 4.35
CA ASP A 173 -13.27 0.18 5.00
C ASP A 173 -13.30 -1.36 5.14
N ILE A 174 -12.65 -2.10 4.24
CA ILE A 174 -12.45 -3.55 4.36
C ILE A 174 -11.51 -3.85 5.52
N VAL A 175 -10.37 -3.15 5.57
CA VAL A 175 -9.29 -3.39 6.54
C VAL A 175 -9.77 -3.18 7.98
N VAL A 176 -10.47 -2.07 8.24
CA VAL A 176 -10.91 -1.70 9.59
C VAL A 176 -12.20 -2.39 10.01
N GLY A 177 -12.74 -3.31 9.20
CA GLY A 177 -13.94 -4.09 9.51
C GLY A 177 -15.25 -3.34 9.36
N LYS A 178 -15.27 -2.23 8.60
CA LYS A 178 -16.45 -1.38 8.40
C LYS A 178 -17.30 -1.79 7.20
N LEU A 179 -16.70 -2.41 6.17
CA LEU A 179 -17.42 -2.79 4.97
C LEU A 179 -18.50 -3.83 5.28
N GLN A 180 -19.73 -3.53 4.86
CA GLN A 180 -20.85 -4.47 4.87
C GLN A 180 -21.23 -4.79 3.42
N PRO A 181 -21.04 -6.03 2.93
CA PRO A 181 -21.32 -6.39 1.55
C PRO A 181 -22.80 -6.20 1.20
N THR A 182 -23.05 -5.48 0.11
CA THR A 182 -24.40 -5.34 -0.45
C THR A 182 -24.88 -6.65 -1.08
N ALA A 183 -26.16 -6.72 -1.45
CA ALA A 183 -26.68 -7.85 -2.23
C ALA A 183 -25.93 -8.01 -3.58
N ARG A 184 -25.51 -6.90 -4.20
CA ARG A 184 -24.74 -6.91 -5.44
C ARG A 184 -23.33 -7.44 -5.23
N ASP A 185 -22.73 -7.20 -4.07
CA ASP A 185 -21.39 -7.70 -3.73
C ASP A 185 -21.43 -9.21 -3.52
N LYS A 186 -22.38 -9.69 -2.72
CA LYS A 186 -22.60 -11.13 -2.49
C LYS A 186 -22.88 -11.87 -3.81
N ALA A 187 -23.74 -11.33 -4.67
CA ALA A 187 -24.01 -11.91 -5.99
C ALA A 187 -22.77 -11.94 -6.92
N GLY A 188 -21.84 -11.01 -6.72
CA GLY A 188 -20.56 -10.95 -7.42
C GLY A 188 -19.44 -11.77 -6.77
N GLY A 189 -19.71 -12.50 -5.68
CA GLY A 189 -18.70 -13.22 -4.91
C GLY A 189 -17.76 -12.32 -4.11
N ARG A 190 -18.12 -11.04 -3.90
CA ARG A 190 -17.30 -10.05 -3.18
C ARG A 190 -17.64 -10.08 -1.69
N TYR A 191 -16.65 -10.43 -0.88
CA TYR A 191 -16.74 -10.49 0.57
C TYR A 191 -15.50 -9.80 1.18
N PRO A 192 -15.62 -9.19 2.37
CA PRO A 192 -14.55 -8.41 2.96
C PRO A 192 -13.35 -9.32 3.23
N GLY A 193 -12.23 -8.99 2.61
CA GLY A 193 -10.99 -9.74 2.69
C GLY A 193 -9.97 -9.25 1.66
N PHE A 194 -8.79 -9.86 1.66
CA PHE A 194 -7.69 -9.45 0.79
C PHE A 194 -7.99 -9.63 -0.72
N GLY A 195 -8.87 -10.56 -1.07
CA GLY A 195 -9.32 -10.72 -2.45
C GLY A 195 -10.05 -9.47 -2.95
N GLU A 196 -10.91 -8.89 -2.13
CA GLU A 196 -11.66 -7.70 -2.52
C GLU A 196 -10.75 -6.47 -2.69
N THR A 197 -9.66 -6.36 -1.92
CA THR A 197 -8.66 -5.29 -2.11
C THR A 197 -7.92 -5.43 -3.44
N THR A 198 -7.59 -6.66 -3.85
CA THR A 198 -7.03 -6.96 -5.18
C THR A 198 -8.01 -6.61 -6.30
N LEU A 199 -9.29 -6.91 -6.11
CA LEU A 199 -10.35 -6.57 -7.07
C LEU A 199 -10.48 -5.04 -7.25
N ILE A 200 -10.38 -4.27 -6.17
CA ILE A 200 -10.43 -2.80 -6.21
C ILE A 200 -9.26 -2.24 -7.03
N ILE A 201 -8.04 -2.75 -6.81
CA ILE A 201 -6.82 -2.29 -7.47
C ILE A 201 -6.82 -2.66 -8.95
N ASN A 202 -6.97 -3.94 -9.30
CA ASN A 202 -6.79 -4.40 -10.68
C ASN A 202 -7.70 -5.56 -11.09
N GLY A 203 -8.93 -5.55 -10.58
CA GLY A 203 -9.87 -6.66 -10.73
C GLY A 203 -10.20 -7.07 -12.18
N ALA A 204 -10.22 -6.10 -13.10
CA ALA A 204 -10.48 -6.36 -14.52
C ALA A 204 -9.43 -7.27 -15.17
N LEU A 205 -8.19 -7.21 -14.69
CA LEU A 205 -7.08 -7.99 -15.22
C LEU A 205 -6.78 -9.23 -14.39
N GLU A 206 -6.95 -9.18 -13.07
CA GLU A 206 -6.39 -10.17 -12.15
C GLU A 206 -7.41 -11.15 -11.58
N CYS A 207 -8.71 -10.84 -11.62
CA CYS A 207 -9.70 -11.59 -10.83
C CYS A 207 -10.62 -12.52 -11.64
N SER A 208 -10.64 -12.41 -12.97
CA SER A 208 -11.41 -13.32 -13.83
C SER A 208 -10.82 -14.74 -13.87
N ASN A 209 -9.51 -14.87 -13.67
CA ASN A 209 -8.80 -16.14 -13.62
C ASN A 209 -8.37 -16.44 -12.16
N PRO A 210 -8.83 -17.53 -11.54
CA PRO A 210 -8.44 -17.88 -10.18
C PRO A 210 -6.96 -18.24 -10.03
N ASN A 211 -6.25 -18.51 -11.12
CA ASN A 211 -4.83 -18.82 -11.15
C ASN A 211 -3.99 -17.67 -11.75
N ASP A 212 -4.51 -16.44 -11.77
CA ASP A 212 -3.73 -15.30 -12.23
C ASP A 212 -2.47 -15.13 -11.37
N ALA A 213 -1.30 -15.21 -12.00
CA ALA A 213 -0.02 -15.19 -11.28
C ALA A 213 0.20 -13.90 -10.47
N ARG A 214 -0.39 -12.77 -10.90
CA ARG A 214 -0.29 -11.49 -10.19
C ARG A 214 -1.15 -11.51 -8.93
N ALA A 215 -2.39 -11.98 -9.03
CA ALA A 215 -3.27 -12.15 -7.87
C ALA A 215 -2.68 -13.15 -6.85
N VAL A 216 -2.14 -14.27 -7.33
CA VAL A 216 -1.46 -15.26 -6.46
C VAL A 216 -0.25 -14.64 -5.75
N SER A 217 0.57 -13.85 -6.47
CA SER A 217 1.72 -13.16 -5.88
C SER A 217 1.32 -12.16 -4.80
N ARG A 218 0.24 -11.38 -5.01
CA ARG A 218 -0.32 -10.49 -3.96
C ARG A 218 -0.69 -11.27 -2.70
N ILE A 219 -1.35 -12.42 -2.84
CA ILE A 219 -1.76 -13.27 -1.71
C ILE A 219 -0.54 -13.78 -0.95
N ASP A 220 0.49 -14.22 -1.67
CA ASP A 220 1.73 -14.71 -1.07
C ASP A 220 2.45 -13.59 -0.31
N PHE A 221 2.51 -12.38 -0.87
CA PHE A 221 3.07 -11.22 -0.17
C PHE A 221 2.28 -10.89 1.09
N TYR A 222 0.95 -10.86 0.98
CA TYR A 222 0.07 -10.60 2.12
C TYR A 222 0.28 -11.59 3.26
N LYS A 223 0.30 -12.90 2.96
CA LYS A 223 0.58 -13.96 3.95
C LYS A 223 1.91 -13.76 4.66
N ASN A 224 2.95 -13.38 3.93
CA ASN A 224 4.26 -13.14 4.53
C ASN A 224 4.28 -11.89 5.42
N PHE A 225 3.63 -10.80 5.02
CA PHE A 225 3.53 -9.60 5.87
C PHE A 225 2.67 -9.84 7.10
N THR A 226 1.53 -10.54 7.00
CA THR A 226 0.72 -10.89 8.16
C THR A 226 1.47 -11.81 9.12
N SER A 227 2.27 -12.74 8.58
CA SER A 227 3.16 -13.57 9.39
C SER A 227 4.24 -12.74 10.09
N PHE A 228 4.83 -11.77 9.39
CA PHE A 228 5.83 -10.86 9.97
C PHE A 228 5.26 -10.01 11.10
N PHE A 229 4.05 -9.47 10.93
CA PHE A 229 3.37 -8.68 11.96
C PHE A 229 2.63 -9.53 13.01
N ASN A 230 2.69 -10.86 12.91
CA ASN A 230 2.01 -11.80 13.80
C ASN A 230 0.50 -11.53 13.91
N VAL A 231 -0.18 -11.40 12.76
CA VAL A 231 -1.64 -11.28 12.67
C VAL A 231 -2.22 -12.31 11.71
N ALA A 232 -3.48 -12.69 11.93
CA ALA A 232 -4.18 -13.60 11.03
C ALA A 232 -4.49 -12.92 9.69
N THR A 233 -4.37 -13.67 8.60
CA THR A 233 -4.75 -13.23 7.24
C THR A 233 -6.26 -12.99 7.12
N GLY A 234 -7.07 -13.68 7.94
CA GLY A 234 -8.51 -13.77 7.73
C GLY A 234 -8.88 -14.63 6.52
N ASP A 235 -10.16 -14.56 6.15
CA ASP A 235 -10.76 -15.30 5.06
C ASP A 235 -10.75 -14.49 3.74
N HIS A 236 -11.31 -15.07 2.67
CA HIS A 236 -11.53 -14.41 1.38
C HIS A 236 -10.26 -13.78 0.77
N LEU A 237 -9.15 -14.54 0.79
CA LEU A 237 -7.86 -14.05 0.31
C LEU A 237 -7.77 -13.91 -1.21
N SER A 238 -8.45 -14.79 -1.95
CA SER A 238 -8.42 -14.79 -3.42
C SER A 238 -9.56 -13.96 -3.98
N CYS A 239 -9.27 -13.24 -5.07
CA CYS A 239 -10.29 -12.58 -5.88
C CYS A 239 -10.75 -13.42 -7.09
N GLY A 240 -10.19 -14.62 -7.25
CA GLY A 240 -10.49 -15.51 -8.37
C GLY A 240 -11.98 -15.80 -8.52
N GLY A 241 -12.54 -15.44 -9.67
CA GLY A 241 -13.96 -15.61 -9.98
C GLY A 241 -14.87 -14.49 -9.47
N MET A 242 -14.35 -13.49 -8.75
CA MET A 242 -15.13 -12.32 -8.36
C MET A 242 -15.54 -11.50 -9.59
N LYS A 243 -16.78 -11.02 -9.60
CA LYS A 243 -17.25 -10.08 -10.63
C LYS A 243 -16.66 -8.70 -10.36
N ALA A 244 -16.17 -8.03 -11.42
CA ALA A 244 -15.77 -6.64 -11.37
C ALA A 244 -16.91 -5.73 -10.82
N PHE A 245 -16.52 -4.61 -10.21
CA PHE A 245 -17.42 -3.60 -9.67
C PHE A 245 -18.22 -2.87 -10.77
#